data_AF-A0A6N9HR03-F1
#
_entry.id   AF-A0A6N9HR03-F1
#
_cell.length_a   1.000
_cell.length_b   1.000
_cell.length_c   1.000
_cell.angle_alpha   90.00
_cell.angle_beta   90.00
_cell.angle_gamma   90.00
#
_symmetry.space_group_name_H-M   'P 1'
#
loop_
_entity.id
_entity.type
_entity.pdbx_description
1 polymer ?
#
loop_
_entity_poly.entity_id
_entity_poly.type
_entity_poly.pdbx_seq_one_letter_code
_entity_poly.pdbx_strand_id
1 'polypeptide(L)'
;MLTIASLAPGALHARLAGAGLRLRTGRFTMRLQADLAHVTEGIGRLYGDYPLLDDDAFAEFHLRLVRPRHLRRWLRPQVRLQCDGYEMFQPMPQLHAYPLLEGGMNWCISNRAHSYLMVHAAVLERQGRAVILPAPPGSGKSTLTAALAGKGGWRLLSDELTLVELSTGLLVPNPRPISLKNASIGIIRDYLPDAVFSTPVHDTLKGTVAHLRAPGDAVRRADESARPAWIVFPQYAAGAATTLEPLARAATFMELAGNSFNYSVLGAEGFDALGRLIDHTAGFRFRYSALDEALDTFARLDAFA
;
A
#
# COMPACT_ATOMS: atom_id res chain seq x y z
N MET A 1 -10.74 -21.76 0.21
CA MET A 1 -11.01 -20.55 -0.58
C MET A 1 -10.12 -20.60 -1.81
N LEU A 2 -10.66 -20.39 -3.01
CA LEU A 2 -9.82 -20.28 -4.20
C LEU A 2 -9.00 -18.98 -4.12
N THR A 3 -7.75 -19.05 -4.55
CA THR A 3 -6.87 -17.88 -4.63
C THR A 3 -6.50 -17.61 -6.08
N ILE A 4 -5.93 -16.46 -6.38
CA ILE A 4 -5.48 -16.13 -7.75
C ILE A 4 -4.46 -17.15 -8.26
N ALA A 5 -3.57 -17.68 -7.39
CA ALA A 5 -2.59 -18.70 -7.76
C ALA A 5 -3.22 -20.04 -8.18
N SER A 6 -4.51 -20.27 -7.88
CA SER A 6 -5.23 -21.46 -8.37
C SER A 6 -5.54 -21.41 -9.87
N LEU A 7 -5.46 -20.22 -10.49
CA LEU A 7 -5.66 -20.06 -11.93
C LEU A 7 -4.36 -20.31 -12.69
N ALA A 8 -4.42 -21.17 -13.72
CA ALA A 8 -3.33 -21.26 -14.69
C ALA A 8 -3.11 -19.88 -15.36
N PRO A 9 -1.87 -19.52 -15.77
CA PRO A 9 -1.57 -18.21 -16.34
C PRO A 9 -2.48 -17.79 -17.50
N GLY A 10 -2.83 -18.72 -18.39
CA GLY A 10 -3.76 -18.47 -19.50
C GLY A 10 -5.19 -18.19 -19.04
N ALA A 11 -5.66 -18.87 -17.99
CA ALA A 11 -6.99 -18.63 -17.41
C ALA A 11 -7.04 -17.28 -16.68
N LEU A 12 -5.97 -16.92 -15.96
CA LEU A 12 -5.84 -15.60 -15.35
C LEU A 12 -5.87 -14.49 -16.41
N HIS A 13 -5.12 -14.67 -17.50
CA HIS A 13 -5.13 -13.73 -18.62
C HIS A 13 -6.51 -13.59 -19.25
N ALA A 14 -7.18 -14.73 -19.54
CA ALA A 14 -8.50 -14.74 -20.14
C ALA A 14 -9.54 -14.00 -19.28
N ARG A 15 -9.50 -14.17 -17.95
CA ARG A 15 -10.38 -13.42 -17.03
C ARG A 15 -10.07 -11.92 -17.07
N LEU A 16 -8.80 -11.54 -16.96
CA LEU A 16 -8.39 -10.13 -16.99
C LEU A 16 -8.71 -9.43 -18.33
N ALA A 17 -8.52 -10.12 -19.46
CA ALA A 17 -8.81 -9.57 -20.79
C ALA A 17 -10.32 -9.56 -21.12
N GLY A 18 -11.08 -10.49 -20.55
CA GLY A 18 -12.52 -10.67 -20.77
C GLY A 18 -13.38 -10.02 -19.69
N ALA A 19 -14.09 -10.84 -18.92
CA ALA A 19 -15.11 -10.40 -17.96
C ALA A 19 -14.58 -9.67 -16.72
N GLY A 20 -13.26 -9.65 -16.50
CA GLY A 20 -12.61 -9.02 -15.35
C GLY A 20 -12.37 -9.98 -14.19
N LEU A 21 -11.26 -9.78 -13.49
CA LEU A 21 -10.87 -10.51 -12.29
C LEU A 21 -11.36 -9.75 -11.05
N ARG A 22 -12.08 -10.40 -10.14
CA ARG A 22 -12.44 -9.80 -8.85
C ARG A 22 -11.41 -10.14 -7.79
N LEU A 23 -10.65 -9.13 -7.42
CA LEU A 23 -9.58 -9.19 -6.43
C LEU A 23 -10.08 -8.52 -5.15
N ARG A 24 -10.00 -9.23 -4.02
CA ARG A 24 -10.27 -8.65 -2.70
C ARG A 24 -8.98 -8.33 -1.97
N THR A 25 -8.77 -7.07 -1.59
CA THR A 25 -7.65 -6.59 -0.77
C THR A 25 -8.20 -6.03 0.54
N GLY A 26 -8.15 -6.83 1.62
CA GLY A 26 -8.83 -6.49 2.87
C GLY A 26 -10.33 -6.30 2.65
N ARG A 27 -10.86 -5.14 3.06
CA ARG A 27 -12.29 -4.81 2.95
C ARG A 27 -12.76 -4.40 1.55
N PHE A 28 -11.85 -4.18 0.59
CA PHE A 28 -12.23 -3.69 -0.74
C PHE A 28 -12.11 -4.79 -1.78
N THR A 29 -13.15 -4.91 -2.60
CA THR A 29 -13.16 -5.74 -3.79
C THR A 29 -13.08 -4.86 -5.03
N MET A 30 -12.13 -5.19 -5.89
CA MET A 30 -11.90 -4.48 -7.14
C MET A 30 -12.06 -5.45 -8.31
N ARG A 31 -12.86 -5.06 -9.29
CA ARG A 31 -12.92 -5.76 -10.57
C ARG A 31 -11.86 -5.17 -11.50
N LEU A 32 -10.87 -5.97 -11.85
CA LEU A 32 -9.74 -5.58 -12.69
C LEU A 32 -9.91 -6.13 -14.11
N GLN A 33 -9.80 -5.26 -15.11
CA GLN A 33 -9.74 -5.63 -16.52
C GLN A 33 -8.47 -5.09 -17.17
N ALA A 34 -7.67 -5.98 -17.74
CA ALA A 34 -6.42 -5.63 -18.41
C ALA A 34 -6.05 -6.69 -19.46
N ASP A 35 -6.09 -6.31 -20.72
CA ASP A 35 -5.61 -7.12 -21.84
C ASP A 35 -4.13 -6.78 -22.13
N LEU A 36 -3.28 -7.08 -21.14
CA LEU A 36 -1.84 -6.83 -21.15
C LEU A 36 -1.10 -7.95 -20.41
N ALA A 37 -0.23 -8.68 -21.13
CA ALA A 37 0.47 -9.84 -20.58
C ALA A 37 1.33 -9.51 -19.34
N HIS A 38 2.08 -8.40 -19.36
CA HIS A 38 2.91 -7.99 -18.22
C HIS A 38 2.08 -7.57 -16.99
N VAL A 39 0.85 -7.07 -17.17
CA VAL A 39 -0.07 -6.82 -16.05
C VAL A 39 -0.58 -8.13 -15.48
N THR A 40 -0.92 -9.10 -16.34
CA THR A 40 -1.30 -10.45 -15.92
C THR A 40 -0.19 -11.12 -15.11
N GLU A 41 1.05 -11.03 -15.58
CA GLU A 41 2.23 -11.55 -14.87
C GLU A 41 2.39 -10.88 -13.50
N GLY A 42 2.29 -9.55 -13.43
CA GLY A 42 2.36 -8.80 -12.17
C GLY A 42 1.28 -9.22 -11.18
N ILE A 43 0.03 -9.37 -11.63
CA ILE A 43 -1.08 -9.84 -10.80
C ILE A 43 -0.84 -11.27 -10.31
N GLY A 44 -0.51 -12.21 -11.20
CA GLY A 44 -0.25 -13.59 -10.80
C GLY A 44 0.91 -13.72 -9.81
N ARG A 45 1.96 -12.92 -9.99
CA ARG A 45 3.16 -12.96 -9.16
C ARG A 45 2.97 -12.35 -7.77
N LEU A 46 2.25 -11.23 -7.70
CA LEU A 46 2.16 -10.42 -6.47
C LEU A 46 0.84 -10.59 -5.71
N TYR A 47 -0.22 -11.02 -6.40
CA TYR A 47 -1.54 -11.24 -5.79
C TYR A 47 -1.94 -12.72 -5.72
N GLY A 48 -1.01 -13.66 -5.93
CA GLY A 48 -1.30 -15.09 -5.96
C GLY A 48 -2.04 -15.64 -4.72
N ASP A 49 -1.74 -15.13 -3.52
CA ASP A 49 -2.38 -15.59 -2.26
C ASP A 49 -3.75 -14.98 -2.00
N TYR A 50 -4.15 -13.99 -2.80
CA TYR A 50 -5.36 -13.23 -2.53
C TYR A 50 -6.59 -14.03 -2.93
N PRO A 51 -7.71 -13.87 -2.19
CA PRO A 51 -8.94 -14.54 -2.53
C PRO A 51 -9.40 -14.20 -3.95
N LEU A 52 -9.69 -15.24 -4.72
CA LEU A 52 -10.38 -15.13 -5.99
C LEU A 52 -11.88 -15.20 -5.71
N LEU A 53 -12.60 -14.12 -6.02
CA LEU A 53 -14.05 -14.08 -5.85
C LEU A 53 -14.78 -14.54 -7.12
N ASP A 54 -16.02 -14.97 -6.95
CA ASP A 54 -16.90 -15.40 -8.03
C ASP A 54 -17.25 -14.25 -8.98
N ASP A 55 -17.63 -14.60 -10.21
CA ASP A 55 -17.84 -13.63 -11.30
C ASP A 55 -19.11 -12.76 -11.13
N ASP A 56 -19.95 -13.05 -10.13
CA ASP A 56 -21.13 -12.29 -9.74
C ASP A 56 -20.94 -11.51 -8.42
N ALA A 57 -19.83 -11.73 -7.70
CA ALA A 57 -19.54 -11.04 -6.46
C ALA A 57 -19.54 -9.51 -6.64
N PHE A 58 -19.98 -8.78 -5.61
CA PHE A 58 -19.96 -7.32 -5.62
C PHE A 58 -18.52 -6.81 -5.65
N ALA A 59 -18.28 -5.75 -6.43
CA ALA A 59 -17.01 -5.04 -6.46
C ALA A 59 -17.28 -3.53 -6.32
N GLU A 60 -16.64 -2.89 -5.34
CA GLU A 60 -16.78 -1.47 -5.07
C GLU A 60 -16.25 -0.62 -6.24
N PHE A 61 -15.21 -1.11 -6.92
CA PHE A 61 -14.51 -0.37 -7.97
C PHE A 61 -14.27 -1.21 -9.22
N HIS A 62 -14.55 -0.64 -10.40
CA HIS A 62 -14.35 -1.30 -11.70
C HIS A 62 -13.19 -0.66 -12.45
N LEU A 63 -11.98 -1.21 -12.31
CA LEU A 63 -10.79 -0.71 -12.97
C LEU A 63 -10.55 -1.37 -14.32
N ARG A 64 -10.33 -0.56 -15.36
CA ARG A 64 -10.05 -1.05 -16.71
C ARG A 64 -8.86 -0.34 -17.33
N LEU A 65 -7.87 -1.11 -17.75
CA LEU A 65 -6.77 -0.64 -18.59
C LEU A 65 -7.16 -0.75 -20.06
N VAL A 66 -7.22 0.39 -20.75
CA VAL A 66 -7.65 0.50 -22.14
C VAL A 66 -6.47 0.91 -23.01
N ARG A 67 -6.28 0.18 -24.11
CA ARG A 67 -5.35 0.55 -25.19
C ARG A 67 -6.07 1.43 -26.22
N PRO A 68 -5.50 2.56 -26.64
CA PRO A 68 -6.08 3.38 -27.70
C PRO A 68 -6.11 2.60 -29.02
N ARG A 69 -7.22 2.69 -29.76
CA ARG A 69 -7.47 1.94 -31.00
C ARG A 69 -6.83 2.54 -32.27
N HIS A 70 -5.90 3.48 -32.12
CA HIS A 70 -5.28 4.19 -33.25
C HIS A 70 -3.97 3.52 -33.71
N LEU A 71 -3.58 3.75 -34.96
CA LEU A 71 -2.34 3.24 -35.57
C LEU A 71 -1.07 3.63 -34.79
N ARG A 72 -1.13 4.69 -33.96
CA ARG A 72 -0.07 5.08 -33.01
C ARG A 72 0.29 4.01 -31.98
N ARG A 73 -0.52 2.97 -31.78
CA ARG A 73 -0.22 1.84 -30.89
C ARG A 73 1.12 1.15 -31.18
N TRP A 74 1.62 1.27 -32.40
CA TRP A 74 2.88 0.65 -32.83
C TRP A 74 4.11 1.53 -32.63
N LEU A 75 3.96 2.87 -32.65
CA LEU A 75 5.11 3.78 -32.61
C LEU A 75 5.41 4.29 -31.18
N ARG A 76 4.39 4.38 -30.30
CA ARG A 76 4.51 4.68 -28.85
C ARG A 76 3.26 4.16 -28.12
N PRO A 77 3.22 2.87 -27.72
CA PRO A 77 2.03 2.30 -27.10
C PRO A 77 1.72 3.01 -25.78
N GLN A 78 0.45 3.40 -25.63
CA GLN A 78 -0.07 4.06 -24.43
C GLN A 78 -1.19 3.23 -23.80
N VAL A 79 -1.46 3.49 -22.53
CA VAL A 79 -2.56 2.92 -21.77
C VAL A 79 -3.31 4.02 -21.04
N ARG A 80 -4.63 3.86 -20.92
CA ARG A 80 -5.49 4.70 -20.08
C ARG A 80 -6.08 3.84 -19.01
N LEU A 81 -6.15 4.38 -17.79
CA LEU A 81 -6.86 3.74 -16.71
C LEU A 81 -8.23 4.38 -16.55
N GLN A 82 -9.26 3.55 -16.51
CA GLN A 82 -10.63 3.94 -16.22
C GLN A 82 -11.09 3.34 -14.90
N CYS A 83 -11.92 4.08 -14.16
CA CYS A 83 -12.70 3.57 -13.04
C CYS A 83 -14.18 3.88 -13.31
N ASP A 84 -15.03 2.85 -13.27
CA ASP A 84 -16.48 2.93 -13.55
C ASP A 84 -16.80 3.65 -14.88
N GLY A 85 -15.93 3.48 -15.88
CA GLY A 85 -16.07 4.08 -17.22
C GLY A 85 -15.44 5.46 -17.38
N TYR A 86 -14.98 6.11 -16.32
CA TYR A 86 -14.36 7.43 -16.37
C TYR A 86 -12.83 7.34 -16.40
N GLU A 87 -12.18 8.12 -17.27
CA GLU A 87 -10.71 8.19 -17.32
C GLU A 87 -10.17 8.85 -16.05
N MET A 88 -9.25 8.17 -15.35
CA MET A 88 -8.71 8.64 -14.06
C MET A 88 -7.50 9.56 -14.21
N PHE A 89 -6.67 9.29 -15.22
CA PHE A 89 -5.36 9.93 -15.42
C PHE A 89 -5.10 10.19 -16.90
N GLN A 90 -4.11 11.04 -17.18
CA GLN A 90 -3.59 11.23 -18.52
C GLN A 90 -3.03 9.91 -19.08
N PRO A 91 -3.11 9.68 -20.41
CA PRO A 91 -2.55 8.48 -21.03
C PRO A 91 -1.05 8.31 -20.72
N MET A 92 -0.67 7.13 -20.24
CA MET A 92 0.70 6.80 -19.87
C MET A 92 1.34 5.83 -20.86
N PRO A 93 2.68 5.74 -20.95
CA PRO A 93 3.35 4.65 -21.66
C PRO A 93 2.83 3.28 -21.22
N GLN A 94 2.62 2.35 -22.15
CA GLN A 94 2.07 1.02 -21.83
C GLN A 94 2.93 0.26 -20.81
N LEU A 95 4.24 0.46 -20.78
CA LEU A 95 5.14 -0.15 -19.79
C LEU A 95 4.81 0.27 -18.35
N HIS A 96 4.12 1.40 -18.16
CA HIS A 96 3.71 1.90 -16.85
C HIS A 96 2.35 1.35 -16.41
N ALA A 97 1.72 0.43 -17.17
CA ALA A 97 0.36 -0.02 -16.91
C ALA A 97 0.18 -0.66 -15.53
N TYR A 98 1.14 -1.46 -15.06
CA TYR A 98 1.05 -2.11 -13.75
C TYR A 98 1.17 -1.08 -12.59
N PRO A 99 2.20 -0.21 -12.52
CA PRO A 99 2.22 0.89 -11.56
C PRO A 99 1.00 1.82 -11.63
N LEU A 100 0.48 2.06 -12.84
CA LEU A 100 -0.73 2.85 -13.03
C LEU A 100 -1.95 2.17 -12.40
N LEU A 101 -2.08 0.85 -12.57
CA LEU A 101 -3.14 0.06 -11.94
C LEU A 101 -3.05 0.11 -10.42
N GLU A 102 -1.84 -0.09 -9.85
CA GLU A 102 -1.58 0.01 -8.42
C GLU A 102 -1.96 1.39 -7.84
N GLY A 103 -1.55 2.46 -8.53
CA GLY A 103 -1.94 3.83 -8.16
C GLY A 103 -3.44 4.08 -8.29
N GLY A 104 -4.06 3.50 -9.31
CA GLY A 104 -5.51 3.54 -9.53
C GLY A 104 -6.32 2.92 -8.39
N MET A 105 -5.89 1.75 -7.93
CA MET A 105 -6.53 1.06 -6.80
C MET A 105 -6.49 1.91 -5.52
N ASN A 106 -5.35 2.54 -5.22
CA ASN A 106 -5.25 3.50 -4.11
C ASN A 106 -6.19 4.69 -4.28
N TRP A 107 -6.19 5.30 -5.48
CA TRP A 107 -6.99 6.48 -5.75
C TRP A 107 -8.49 6.22 -5.56
N CYS A 108 -8.96 5.03 -5.99
CA CYS A 108 -10.36 4.64 -5.83
C CYS A 108 -10.77 4.63 -4.36
N ILE A 109 -9.94 4.04 -3.48
CA ILE A 109 -10.20 4.00 -2.05
C ILE A 109 -10.14 5.42 -1.46
N SER A 110 -9.08 6.18 -1.77
CA SER A 110 -8.85 7.50 -1.17
C SER A 110 -9.91 8.55 -1.52
N ASN A 111 -10.59 8.41 -2.66
CA ASN A 111 -11.62 9.35 -3.11
C ASN A 111 -13.06 8.94 -2.78
N ARG A 112 -13.29 7.71 -2.29
CA ARG A 112 -14.66 7.19 -2.11
C ARG A 112 -14.94 6.54 -0.77
N ALA A 113 -13.94 6.05 -0.05
CA ALA A 113 -14.12 5.34 1.21
C ALA A 113 -14.12 6.31 2.42
N HIS A 114 -15.07 7.26 2.45
CA HIS A 114 -15.10 8.31 3.49
C HIS A 114 -15.64 7.87 4.86
N SER A 115 -16.00 6.60 5.03
CA SER A 115 -16.19 6.01 6.36
C SER A 115 -14.87 5.79 7.13
N TYR A 116 -13.75 6.15 6.51
CA TYR A 116 -12.40 6.06 7.07
C TYR A 116 -11.72 7.43 7.06
N LEU A 117 -10.98 7.75 8.13
CA LEU A 117 -9.92 8.75 8.07
C LEU A 117 -8.71 8.10 7.40
N MET A 118 -8.24 8.71 6.31
CA MET A 118 -7.21 8.12 5.45
C MET A 118 -5.91 8.91 5.55
N VAL A 119 -4.84 8.23 5.95
CA VAL A 119 -3.51 8.81 6.12
C VAL A 119 -2.54 8.23 5.11
N HIS A 120 -1.73 9.09 4.49
CA HIS A 120 -0.57 8.68 3.72
C HIS A 120 0.54 8.15 4.64
N ALA A 121 0.39 6.90 5.04
CA ALA A 121 1.25 6.22 5.98
C ALA A 121 1.25 4.73 5.70
N ALA A 122 2.36 4.08 6.04
CA ALA A 122 2.37 2.64 6.20
C ALA A 122 1.85 2.30 7.60
N VAL A 123 1.27 1.12 7.75
CA VAL A 123 0.79 0.60 9.02
C VAL A 123 1.18 -0.87 9.13
N LEU A 124 1.76 -1.22 10.27
CA LEU A 124 2.10 -2.59 10.60
C LEU A 124 1.62 -2.94 12.01
N GLU A 125 1.31 -4.20 12.24
CA GLU A 125 0.75 -4.73 13.49
C GLU A 125 1.66 -5.79 14.10
N ARG A 126 1.77 -5.77 15.43
CA ARG A 126 2.37 -6.84 16.22
C ARG A 126 1.57 -7.02 17.51
N GLN A 127 1.09 -8.24 17.74
CA GLN A 127 0.31 -8.62 18.93
C GLN A 127 -0.92 -7.74 19.18
N GLY A 128 -1.68 -7.44 18.12
CA GLY A 128 -2.90 -6.63 18.13
C GLY A 128 -2.68 -5.12 18.22
N ARG A 129 -1.42 -4.66 18.40
CA ARG A 129 -1.03 -3.26 18.48
C ARG A 129 -0.33 -2.83 17.19
N ALA A 130 -0.68 -1.68 16.67
CA ALA A 130 -0.19 -1.21 15.39
C ALA A 130 0.63 0.09 15.49
N VAL A 131 1.67 0.14 14.68
CA VAL A 131 2.47 1.34 14.42
C VAL A 131 2.04 1.94 13.09
N ILE A 132 1.77 3.23 13.10
CA ILE A 132 1.54 4.06 11.92
C ILE A 132 2.87 4.76 11.60
N LEU A 133 3.27 4.73 10.34
CA LEU A 133 4.50 5.32 9.80
C LEU A 133 4.14 6.42 8.79
N PRO A 134 3.68 7.60 9.23
CA PRO A 134 3.44 8.73 8.34
C PRO A 134 4.78 9.28 7.89
N ALA A 135 4.92 9.49 6.59
CA ALA A 135 6.14 10.10 6.11
C ALA A 135 5.96 10.71 4.72
N PRO A 136 6.65 11.85 4.45
CA PRO A 136 6.71 12.39 3.10
C PRO A 136 7.43 11.41 2.15
N PRO A 137 7.19 11.51 0.84
CA PRO A 137 7.91 10.73 -0.15
C PRO A 137 9.44 10.87 0.00
N GLY A 138 10.16 9.75 -0.02
CA GLY A 138 11.63 9.72 0.05
C GLY A 138 12.22 9.57 1.46
N SER A 139 11.39 9.51 2.51
CA SER A 139 11.80 9.32 3.91
C SER A 139 12.35 7.93 4.27
N GLY A 140 12.26 6.96 3.35
CA GLY A 140 12.59 5.55 3.62
C GLY A 140 11.42 4.70 4.14
N LYS A 141 10.21 5.25 4.25
CA LYS A 141 9.01 4.55 4.78
C LYS A 141 8.78 3.17 4.18
N SER A 142 8.69 3.03 2.86
CA SER A 142 8.41 1.73 2.22
C SER A 142 9.56 0.74 2.40
N THR A 143 10.81 1.23 2.47
CA THR A 143 12.00 0.41 2.78
C THR A 143 11.94 -0.12 4.22
N LEU A 144 11.64 0.75 5.19
CA LEU A 144 11.47 0.36 6.59
C LEU A 144 10.29 -0.61 6.75
N THR A 145 9.18 -0.33 6.07
CA THR A 145 7.97 -1.19 6.06
C THR A 145 8.30 -2.59 5.53
N ALA A 146 9.06 -2.68 4.44
CA ALA A 146 9.50 -3.97 3.91
C ALA A 146 10.40 -4.73 4.90
N ALA A 147 11.33 -4.05 5.58
CA ALA A 147 12.19 -4.68 6.58
C ALA A 147 11.41 -5.18 7.80
N LEU A 148 10.50 -4.36 8.34
CA LEU A 148 9.65 -4.71 9.48
C LEU A 148 8.73 -5.89 9.15
N ALA A 149 8.16 -5.90 7.94
CA ALA A 149 7.28 -6.96 7.48
C ALA A 149 8.02 -8.26 7.11
N GLY A 150 9.25 -8.15 6.58
CA GLY A 150 10.03 -9.29 6.12
C GLY A 150 10.84 -9.99 7.22
N LYS A 151 11.42 -9.23 8.15
CA LYS A 151 12.30 -9.74 9.22
C LYS A 151 11.91 -9.27 10.63
N GLY A 152 11.23 -8.14 10.75
CA GLY A 152 10.87 -7.55 12.06
C GLY A 152 9.71 -8.22 12.80
N GLY A 153 9.05 -9.22 12.20
CA GLY A 153 7.90 -9.90 12.79
C GLY A 153 6.63 -9.05 12.89
N TRP A 154 6.53 -7.98 12.09
CA TRP A 154 5.35 -7.14 12.01
C TRP A 154 4.47 -7.57 10.85
N ARG A 155 3.17 -7.73 11.07
CA ARG A 155 2.20 -7.97 10.00
C ARG A 155 1.96 -6.67 9.24
N LEU A 156 2.10 -6.69 7.92
CA LEU A 156 1.73 -5.56 7.07
C LEU A 156 0.20 -5.38 7.07
N LEU A 157 -0.28 -4.17 7.40
CA LEU A 157 -1.68 -3.79 7.16
C LEU A 157 -1.81 -3.01 5.85
N SER A 158 -0.89 -2.08 5.57
CA SER A 158 -0.83 -1.30 4.33
C SER A 158 0.51 -0.58 4.25
N ASP A 159 1.07 -0.37 3.06
CA ASP A 159 2.27 0.48 2.88
C ASP A 159 1.89 1.93 2.53
N GLU A 160 0.79 2.18 1.83
CA GLU A 160 0.54 3.49 1.21
C GLU A 160 -0.65 4.25 1.80
N LEU A 161 -1.66 3.51 2.25
CA LEU A 161 -2.94 4.05 2.68
C LEU A 161 -3.36 3.43 4.01
N THR A 162 -3.13 4.16 5.10
CA THR A 162 -3.61 3.78 6.43
C THR A 162 -5.06 4.19 6.58
N LEU A 163 -5.92 3.24 6.95
CA LEU A 163 -7.36 3.42 7.08
C LEU A 163 -7.76 3.33 8.55
N VAL A 164 -8.19 4.45 9.12
CA VAL A 164 -8.73 4.52 10.48
C VAL A 164 -10.25 4.52 10.38
N GLU A 165 -10.90 3.47 10.86
CA GLU A 165 -12.37 3.37 10.85
C GLU A 165 -12.98 4.39 11.79
N LEU A 166 -13.84 5.29 11.28
CA LEU A 166 -14.33 6.43 12.06
C LEU A 166 -15.15 6.01 13.28
N SER A 167 -15.91 4.92 13.15
CA SER A 167 -16.80 4.40 14.19
C SER A 167 -16.07 3.69 15.33
N THR A 168 -14.95 3.01 15.06
CA THR A 168 -14.24 2.18 16.05
C THR A 168 -12.86 2.72 16.44
N GLY A 169 -12.26 3.57 15.61
CA GLY A 169 -10.87 4.00 15.74
C GLY A 169 -9.84 2.91 15.42
N LEU A 170 -10.28 1.73 14.95
CA LEU A 170 -9.37 0.64 14.58
C LEU A 170 -8.72 0.87 13.21
N LEU A 171 -7.53 0.31 13.04
CA LEU A 171 -6.83 0.30 11.77
C LEU A 171 -7.28 -0.88 10.93
N VAL A 172 -7.83 -0.59 9.76
CA VAL A 172 -8.36 -1.59 8.84
C VAL A 172 -7.27 -2.01 7.85
N PRO A 173 -7.01 -3.33 7.70
CA PRO A 173 -6.02 -3.79 6.75
C PRO A 173 -6.46 -3.56 5.30
N ASN A 174 -5.49 -3.17 4.47
CA ASN A 174 -5.56 -3.21 3.02
C ASN A 174 -4.20 -3.69 2.48
N PRO A 175 -3.80 -4.94 2.79
CA PRO A 175 -2.46 -5.41 2.50
C PRO A 175 -2.34 -5.54 0.98
N ARG A 176 -1.47 -4.75 0.38
CA ARG A 176 -1.14 -4.76 -1.05
C ARG A 176 0.39 -4.73 -1.20
N PRO A 177 0.94 -5.05 -2.38
CA PRO A 177 2.37 -5.02 -2.60
C PRO A 177 3.03 -3.69 -2.20
N ILE A 178 4.17 -3.76 -1.53
CA ILE A 178 4.93 -2.60 -1.04
C ILE A 178 5.62 -1.92 -2.23
N SER A 179 5.41 -0.62 -2.43
CA SER A 179 5.95 0.12 -3.58
C SER A 179 7.36 0.64 -3.27
N LEU A 180 8.39 -0.04 -3.78
CA LEU A 180 9.79 0.35 -3.65
C LEU A 180 10.28 1.15 -4.86
N LYS A 181 11.22 2.06 -4.62
CA LYS A 181 11.72 2.99 -5.65
C LYS A 181 13.24 3.03 -5.68
N ASN A 182 13.79 3.18 -6.88
CA ASN A 182 15.22 3.45 -7.11
C ASN A 182 16.12 2.49 -6.30
N ALA A 183 17.06 3.03 -5.52
CA ALA A 183 18.01 2.27 -4.71
C ALA A 183 17.33 1.32 -3.69
N SER A 184 16.13 1.65 -3.20
CA SER A 184 15.42 0.82 -2.23
C SER A 184 15.04 -0.55 -2.79
N ILE A 185 14.94 -0.69 -4.11
CA ILE A 185 14.66 -1.98 -4.76
C ILE A 185 15.84 -2.94 -4.56
N GLY A 186 17.07 -2.46 -4.76
CA GLY A 186 18.30 -3.25 -4.55
C GLY A 186 18.50 -3.56 -3.07
N ILE A 187 18.41 -2.53 -2.22
CA ILE A 187 18.58 -2.66 -0.76
C ILE A 187 17.68 -3.76 -0.20
N ILE A 188 16.38 -3.76 -0.55
CA ILE A 188 15.45 -4.76 -0.02
C ILE A 188 15.62 -6.12 -0.69
N ARG A 189 16.08 -6.19 -1.93
CA ARG A 189 16.39 -7.48 -2.58
C ARG A 189 17.57 -8.17 -1.88
N ASP A 190 18.59 -7.41 -1.52
CA ASP A 190 19.75 -7.93 -0.80
C ASP A 190 19.38 -8.27 0.66
N TYR A 191 18.54 -7.44 1.27
CA TYR A 191 18.11 -7.62 2.65
C TYR A 191 17.11 -8.77 2.84
N LEU A 192 16.26 -9.05 1.83
CA LEU A 192 15.25 -10.11 1.80
C LEU A 192 15.44 -10.97 0.52
N PRO A 193 16.40 -11.92 0.50
CA PRO A 193 16.76 -12.64 -0.72
C PRO A 193 15.63 -13.52 -1.29
N ASP A 194 14.75 -14.04 -0.42
CA ASP A 194 13.61 -14.89 -0.82
C ASP A 194 12.36 -14.09 -1.20
N ALA A 195 12.44 -12.76 -1.17
CA ALA A 195 11.30 -11.91 -1.45
C ALA A 195 10.92 -11.88 -2.93
N VAL A 196 9.61 -11.88 -3.19
CA VAL A 196 9.07 -11.84 -4.57
C VAL A 196 8.77 -10.41 -4.98
N PHE A 197 9.40 -9.96 -6.06
CA PHE A 197 9.20 -8.60 -6.61
C PHE A 197 8.51 -8.64 -7.98
N SER A 198 7.82 -7.56 -8.35
CA SER A 198 7.49 -7.30 -9.75
C SER A 198 8.74 -7.07 -10.58
N THR A 199 8.60 -7.17 -11.90
CA THR A 199 9.56 -6.58 -12.83
C THR A 199 9.68 -5.07 -12.56
N PRO A 200 10.89 -4.51 -12.43
CA PRO A 200 11.07 -3.07 -12.30
C PRO A 200 10.58 -2.33 -13.54
N VAL A 201 9.90 -1.22 -13.31
CA VAL A 201 9.43 -0.32 -14.37
C VAL A 201 10.25 0.97 -14.29
N HIS A 202 10.96 1.28 -15.36
CA HIS A 202 11.83 2.45 -15.47
C HIS A 202 11.08 3.69 -15.98
N ASP A 203 11.73 4.85 -15.83
CA ASP A 203 11.28 6.15 -16.34
C ASP A 203 9.85 6.55 -15.95
N THR A 204 9.41 6.16 -14.74
CA THR A 204 8.15 6.66 -14.19
C THR A 204 8.34 8.07 -13.61
N LEU A 205 7.26 8.80 -13.34
CA LEU A 205 7.30 10.07 -12.59
C LEU A 205 7.98 9.93 -11.21
N LYS A 206 8.07 8.71 -10.68
CA LYS A 206 8.67 8.37 -9.38
C LYS A 206 10.06 7.74 -9.51
N GLY A 207 10.66 7.74 -10.71
CA GLY A 207 11.91 7.03 -11.02
C GLY A 207 11.67 5.58 -11.42
N THR A 208 12.56 4.66 -11.02
CA THR A 208 12.32 3.22 -11.19
C THR A 208 11.44 2.71 -10.06
N VAL A 209 10.36 1.98 -10.37
CA VAL A 209 9.42 1.42 -9.39
C VAL A 209 9.38 -0.10 -9.51
N ALA A 210 9.44 -0.80 -8.38
CA ALA A 210 9.14 -2.22 -8.29
C ALA A 210 8.28 -2.48 -7.04
N HIS A 211 7.42 -3.48 -7.12
CA HIS A 211 6.52 -3.82 -6.03
C HIS A 211 6.98 -5.11 -5.37
N LEU A 212 7.09 -5.10 -4.05
CA LEU A 212 7.39 -6.27 -3.23
C LEU A 212 6.07 -6.94 -2.82
N ARG A 213 5.93 -8.24 -3.07
CA ARG A 213 4.76 -9.02 -2.66
C ARG A 213 4.52 -8.86 -1.16
N ALA A 214 3.27 -8.63 -0.78
CA ALA A 214 2.89 -8.60 0.63
C ALA A 214 3.12 -9.98 1.27
N PRO A 215 3.62 -10.05 2.51
CA PRO A 215 3.75 -11.32 3.24
C PRO A 215 2.42 -12.09 3.32
N GLY A 216 2.48 -13.42 3.28
CA GLY A 216 1.26 -14.25 3.21
C GLY A 216 0.38 -14.16 4.46
N ASP A 217 0.95 -13.91 5.65
CA ASP A 217 0.19 -13.68 6.87
C ASP A 217 -0.62 -12.38 6.83
N ALA A 218 -0.09 -11.32 6.20
CA ALA A 218 -0.82 -10.08 5.96
C ALA A 218 -2.09 -10.33 5.13
N VAL A 219 -1.98 -11.13 4.07
CA VAL A 219 -3.11 -11.48 3.19
C VAL A 219 -4.12 -12.39 3.90
N ARG A 220 -3.65 -13.44 4.59
CA ARG A 220 -4.54 -14.37 5.31
C ARG A 220 -5.35 -13.70 6.42
N ARG A 221 -4.74 -12.72 7.09
CA ARG A 221 -5.34 -11.98 8.21
C ARG A 221 -5.90 -10.62 7.76
N ALA A 222 -6.23 -10.46 6.47
CA ALA A 222 -6.66 -9.16 5.93
C ALA A 222 -7.99 -8.64 6.51
N ASP A 223 -8.76 -9.49 7.18
CA ASP A 223 -10.01 -9.11 7.87
C ASP A 223 -9.78 -8.73 9.36
N GLU A 224 -8.58 -8.96 9.91
CA GLU A 224 -8.25 -8.69 11.31
C GLU A 224 -7.70 -7.26 11.50
N SER A 225 -8.57 -6.36 11.96
CA SER A 225 -8.21 -4.98 12.31
C SER A 225 -7.31 -4.89 13.55
N ALA A 226 -6.55 -3.81 13.68
CA ALA A 226 -5.57 -3.63 14.76
C ALA A 226 -5.82 -2.35 15.56
N ARG A 227 -5.43 -2.35 16.84
CA ARG A 227 -5.50 -1.16 17.70
C ARG A 227 -4.30 -0.27 17.41
N PRO A 228 -4.49 1.02 17.09
CA PRO A 228 -3.37 1.95 16.97
C PRO A 228 -2.68 2.08 18.34
N ALA A 229 -1.36 2.08 18.36
CA ALA A 229 -0.57 2.21 19.58
C ALA A 229 0.59 3.21 19.45
N TRP A 230 1.17 3.32 18.25
CA TRP A 230 2.28 4.23 18.00
C TRP A 230 2.12 4.98 16.68
N ILE A 231 2.57 6.23 16.68
CA ILE A 231 2.79 7.01 15.47
C ILE A 231 4.26 7.36 15.43
N VAL A 232 5.00 6.74 14.51
CA VAL A 232 6.44 6.93 14.40
C VAL A 232 6.70 7.60 13.06
N PHE A 233 7.32 8.79 13.06
CA PHE A 233 7.70 9.51 11.84
C PHE A 233 9.13 9.11 11.44
N PRO A 234 9.31 8.18 10.47
CA PRO A 234 10.64 7.72 10.09
C PRO A 234 11.36 8.72 9.19
N GLN A 235 12.66 8.84 9.40
CA GLN A 235 13.57 9.61 8.56
C GLN A 235 14.86 8.82 8.35
N TYR A 236 15.02 8.26 7.16
CA TYR A 236 16.29 7.72 6.72
C TYR A 236 17.31 8.85 6.51
N ALA A 237 18.49 8.71 7.10
CA ALA A 237 19.63 9.58 6.85
C ALA A 237 20.91 8.75 6.83
N ALA A 238 21.62 8.74 5.70
CA ALA A 238 22.84 7.94 5.54
C ALA A 238 23.87 8.28 6.63
N GLY A 239 24.40 7.25 7.29
CA GLY A 239 25.40 7.38 8.37
C GLY A 239 24.89 8.03 9.67
N ALA A 240 23.60 8.31 9.79
CA ALA A 240 23.05 8.87 11.02
C ALA A 240 22.93 7.81 12.12
N ALA A 241 23.23 8.23 13.36
CA ALA A 241 22.91 7.42 14.54
C ALA A 241 21.40 7.14 14.61
N THR A 242 21.06 5.92 15.04
CA THR A 242 19.67 5.53 15.27
C THR A 242 19.13 6.21 16.53
N THR A 243 18.08 7.01 16.39
CA THR A 243 17.43 7.70 17.52
C THR A 243 15.91 7.56 17.44
N LEU A 244 15.28 7.44 18.63
CA LEU A 244 13.83 7.44 18.80
C LEU A 244 13.49 8.48 19.88
N GLU A 245 12.88 9.58 19.48
CA GLU A 245 12.59 10.72 20.36
C GLU A 245 11.08 10.89 20.51
N PRO A 246 10.54 11.02 21.74
CA PRO A 246 9.13 11.29 21.95
C PRO A 246 8.70 12.60 21.28
N LEU A 247 7.51 12.59 20.69
CA LEU A 247 6.89 13.76 20.07
C LEU A 247 5.65 14.16 20.86
N ALA A 248 5.51 15.46 21.13
CA ALA A 248 4.34 15.98 21.85
C ALA A 248 3.05 15.77 21.04
N ARG A 249 1.94 15.44 21.72
CA ARG A 249 0.64 15.15 21.09
C ARG A 249 0.19 16.20 20.06
N ALA A 250 0.34 17.49 20.38
CA ALA A 250 -0.04 18.56 19.46
C ALA A 250 0.80 18.55 18.17
N ALA A 251 2.11 18.28 18.27
CA ALA A 251 2.99 18.16 17.11
C ALA A 251 2.65 16.91 16.29
N THR A 252 2.43 15.76 16.96
CA THR A 252 1.96 14.52 16.31
C THR A 252 0.64 14.74 15.56
N PHE A 253 -0.32 15.43 16.18
CA PHE A 253 -1.61 15.77 15.54
C PHE A 253 -1.39 16.58 14.27
N MET A 254 -0.61 17.68 14.35
CA MET A 254 -0.39 18.58 13.20
C MET A 254 0.32 17.87 12.05
N GLU A 255 1.36 17.10 12.33
CA GLU A 255 2.09 16.36 11.30
C GLU A 255 1.21 15.25 10.69
N LEU A 256 0.39 14.55 11.49
CA LEU A 256 -0.50 13.50 10.99
C LEU A 256 -1.67 14.07 10.16
N ALA A 257 -2.25 15.20 10.59
CA ALA A 257 -3.26 15.94 9.83
C ALA A 257 -2.73 16.33 8.44
N GLY A 258 -1.49 16.84 8.39
CA GLY A 258 -0.82 17.19 7.13
C GLY A 258 -0.59 16.01 6.18
N ASN A 259 -0.56 14.77 6.70
CA ASN A 259 -0.46 13.55 5.90
C ASN A 259 -1.81 12.89 5.60
N SER A 260 -2.94 13.49 6.01
CA SER A 260 -4.27 12.92 5.83
C SER A 260 -4.94 13.38 4.52
N PHE A 261 -5.44 12.44 3.71
CA PHE A 261 -6.01 12.72 2.40
C PHE A 261 -7.36 13.43 2.45
N ASN A 262 -8.23 12.98 3.34
CA ASN A 262 -9.63 13.41 3.39
C ASN A 262 -9.97 14.14 4.69
N TYR A 263 -8.97 14.58 5.46
CA TYR A 263 -9.20 15.29 6.72
C TYR A 263 -10.14 16.49 6.55
N SER A 264 -9.87 17.35 5.57
CA SER A 264 -10.73 18.50 5.27
C SER A 264 -12.09 18.12 4.70
N VAL A 265 -12.20 16.96 4.04
CA VAL A 265 -13.47 16.43 3.51
C VAL A 265 -14.37 15.95 4.65
N LEU A 266 -13.79 15.32 5.67
CA LEU A 266 -14.50 14.84 6.85
C LEU A 266 -14.87 15.96 7.84
N GLY A 267 -14.18 17.10 7.78
CA GLY A 267 -14.45 18.24 8.66
C GLY A 267 -14.34 17.86 10.15
N ALA A 268 -15.40 18.12 10.91
CA ALA A 268 -15.43 17.87 12.35
C ALA A 268 -15.18 16.38 12.69
N GLU A 269 -15.76 15.44 11.94
CA GLU A 269 -15.53 14.00 12.17
C GLU A 269 -14.07 13.62 11.99
N GLY A 270 -13.38 14.24 11.03
CA GLY A 270 -11.96 14.06 10.79
C GLY A 270 -11.10 14.58 11.93
N PHE A 271 -11.42 15.78 12.45
CA PHE A 271 -10.78 16.35 13.63
C PHE A 271 -10.94 15.44 14.85
N ASP A 272 -12.17 15.01 15.15
CA ASP A 272 -12.45 14.18 16.32
C ASP A 272 -11.81 12.79 16.21
N ALA A 273 -11.85 12.16 15.02
CA ALA A 273 -11.21 10.88 14.79
C ALA A 273 -9.69 10.95 14.95
N LEU A 274 -9.07 12.01 14.42
CA LEU A 274 -7.63 12.24 14.59
C LEU A 274 -7.29 12.51 16.06
N GLY A 275 -8.10 13.30 16.77
CA GLY A 275 -7.93 13.56 18.21
C GLY A 275 -7.96 12.26 19.03
N ARG A 276 -8.98 11.42 18.83
CA ARG A 276 -9.08 10.09 19.47
C ARG A 276 -7.87 9.22 19.16
N LEU A 277 -7.39 9.23 17.92
CA LEU A 277 -6.20 8.48 17.53
C LEU A 277 -4.96 8.97 18.31
N ILE A 278 -4.76 10.27 18.43
CA ILE A 278 -3.64 10.85 19.20
C ILE A 278 -3.73 10.53 20.69
N ASP A 279 -4.92 10.50 21.27
CA ASP A 279 -5.10 10.19 22.70
C ASP A 279 -4.76 8.73 23.06
N HIS A 280 -4.84 7.82 22.09
CA HIS A 280 -4.56 6.40 22.26
C HIS A 280 -3.23 5.94 21.68
N THR A 281 -2.38 6.87 21.22
CA THR A 281 -1.09 6.55 20.62
C THR A 281 0.05 7.34 21.23
N ALA A 282 1.23 6.72 21.27
CA ALA A 282 2.47 7.42 21.57
C ALA A 282 3.14 7.90 20.27
N GLY A 283 3.51 9.18 20.23
CA GLY A 283 4.16 9.82 19.08
C GLY A 283 5.67 9.80 19.20
N PHE A 284 6.37 9.48 18.11
CA PHE A 284 7.84 9.49 18.06
C PHE A 284 8.39 10.02 16.74
N ARG A 285 9.55 10.65 16.81
CA ARG A 285 10.42 10.89 15.67
C ARG A 285 11.51 9.84 15.64
N PHE A 286 11.71 9.20 14.49
CA PHE A 286 12.67 8.11 14.35
C PHE A 286 13.67 8.41 13.23
N ARG A 287 14.95 8.47 13.57
CA ARG A 287 16.03 8.67 12.60
C ARG A 287 16.90 7.43 12.57
N TYR A 288 17.30 6.98 11.38
CA TYR A 288 18.09 5.76 11.22
C TYR A 288 18.90 5.74 9.92
N SER A 289 19.93 4.91 9.88
CA SER A 289 20.67 4.58 8.65
C SER A 289 20.75 3.09 8.33
N ALA A 290 20.60 2.21 9.33
CA ALA A 290 20.70 0.76 9.19
C ALA A 290 19.35 0.09 9.49
N LEU A 291 18.97 -0.91 8.67
CA LEU A 291 17.70 -1.60 8.84
C LEU A 291 17.68 -2.47 10.09
N ASP A 292 18.77 -3.16 10.43
CA ASP A 292 18.83 -4.04 11.61
C ASP A 292 18.67 -3.23 12.91
N GLU A 293 19.36 -2.10 13.05
CA GLU A 293 19.18 -1.20 14.20
C GLU A 293 17.74 -0.66 14.29
N ALA A 294 17.10 -0.42 13.15
CA ALA A 294 15.70 -0.03 13.11
C ALA A 294 14.79 -1.17 13.59
N LEU A 295 15.03 -2.41 13.17
CA LEU A 295 14.29 -3.55 13.69
C LEU A 295 14.46 -3.72 15.20
N ASP A 296 15.68 -3.57 15.73
CA ASP A 296 15.96 -3.65 17.17
C ASP A 296 15.26 -2.54 17.98
N THR A 297 15.11 -1.36 17.38
CA THR A 297 14.38 -0.25 17.98
C THR A 297 12.89 -0.54 18.01
N PHE A 298 12.33 -0.96 16.87
CA PHE A 298 10.91 -1.31 16.76
C PHE A 298 10.55 -2.52 17.62
N ALA A 299 11.49 -3.46 17.81
CA ALA A 299 11.31 -4.61 18.66
C ALA A 299 10.97 -4.23 20.10
N ARG A 300 11.49 -3.07 20.55
CA ARG A 300 11.37 -2.53 21.90
C ARG A 300 10.37 -1.37 22.02
N LEU A 301 9.55 -1.09 21.01
CA LEU A 301 8.58 0.04 21.03
C LEU A 301 7.67 0.03 22.27
N ASP A 302 7.28 -1.14 22.74
CA ASP A 302 6.47 -1.30 23.96
C ASP A 302 7.16 -0.77 25.23
N ALA A 303 8.49 -0.71 25.26
CA ALA A 303 9.26 -0.19 26.39
C ALA A 303 9.30 1.36 26.44
N PHE A 304 8.86 2.03 25.37
CA PHE A 304 8.87 3.49 25.25
C PHE A 304 7.48 4.13 25.42
N ALA A 305 6.42 3.33 25.58
CA ALA A 305 5.01 3.74 25.62
C ALA A 305 4.39 3.69 27.01
#